data_AF-A0A356A1J7-F1
#
_entry.id   AF-A0A356A1J7-F1
#
_cell.length_a   1.000
_cell.length_b   1.000
_cell.length_c   1.000
_cell.angle_alpha   90.00
_cell.angle_beta   90.00
_cell.angle_gamma   90.00
#
_symmetry.space_group_name_H-M   'P 1'
#
loop_
_entity.id
_entity.type
_entity.pdbx_description
1 polymer ?
#
loop_
_entity_poly.entity_id
_entity_poly.type
_entity_poly.pdbx_seq_one_letter_code
_entity_poly.pdbx_strand_id
1 'polypeptide(L)'
;MKGHNFGLGVAVPVCAGTVNFAGYYTTAKSVEDSDKTVKTYNVAATYTYPTSKRTSVYAGVGYLQIKDKLSGTSEKTKSFDATIGLAHS
;
A
#
# COMPACT_ATOMS: atom_id res chain seq x y z
N MET A 1 20.48 -1.70 9.71
CA MET A 1 19.40 -2.55 9.15
C MET A 1 19.46 -2.50 7.63
N LYS A 2 19.20 -3.60 6.92
CA LYS A 2 19.13 -3.63 5.46
C LYS A 2 17.67 -3.84 5.02
N GLY A 3 17.15 -2.89 4.26
CA GLY A 3 15.77 -2.89 3.78
C GLY A 3 15.70 -3.13 2.27
N HIS A 4 14.73 -3.93 1.84
CA HIS A 4 14.37 -4.09 0.43
C HIS A 4 12.87 -3.86 0.30
N ASN A 5 12.48 -3.17 -0.77
CA ASN A 5 11.08 -2.96 -1.12
C ASN A 5 10.87 -3.39 -2.57
N PHE A 6 9.70 -3.96 -2.83
CA PHE A 6 9.24 -4.31 -4.15
C PHE A 6 7.75 -3.96 -4.25
N GLY A 7 7.36 -3.34 -5.35
CA GLY A 7 5.98 -2.97 -5.59
C GLY A 7 5.60 -3.22 -7.04
N LEU A 8 4.37 -3.67 -7.25
CA LEU A 8 3.77 -3.76 -8.58
C LEU A 8 2.36 -3.18 -8.50
N GLY A 9 2.00 -2.41 -9.52
CA GLY A 9 0.65 -1.92 -9.68
C GLY A 9 0.23 -1.91 -11.14
N VAL A 10 -1.07 -1.90 -11.33
CA VAL A 10 -1.72 -1.75 -12.63
C VAL A 10 -2.72 -0.61 -12.54
N ALA A 11 -2.78 0.18 -13.61
CA ALA A 11 -3.77 1.21 -13.80
C ALA A 11 -4.58 0.84 -15.04
N VAL A 12 -5.88 0.65 -14.86
CA VAL A 12 -6.80 0.25 -15.93
C VAL A 12 -7.81 1.38 -16.11
N PRO A 13 -7.89 1.99 -17.31
CA PRO A 13 -8.98 2.89 -17.63
C PRO A 13 -10.28 2.06 -17.69
N VAL A 14 -11.26 2.40 -16.85
CA VAL A 14 -12.56 1.74 -16.80
C VAL A 14 -13.63 2.82 -16.83
N CYS A 15 -14.49 2.76 -17.85
CA CYS A 15 -15.45 3.82 -18.15
C CYS A 15 -14.73 5.17 -18.33
N ALA A 16 -15.34 6.27 -17.86
CA ALA A 16 -14.71 7.58 -17.83
C ALA A 16 -13.63 7.73 -16.72
N GLY A 17 -13.40 6.71 -15.89
CA GLY A 17 -12.46 6.74 -14.77
C GLY A 17 -11.24 5.85 -14.94
N THR A 18 -10.41 5.76 -13.90
CA THR A 18 -9.25 4.87 -13.83
C THR A 18 -9.29 4.10 -12.51
N VAL A 19 -9.20 2.78 -12.59
CA VAL A 19 -8.99 1.90 -11.43
C VAL A 19 -7.50 1.63 -11.32
N ASN A 20 -6.93 1.88 -10.15
CA ASN A 20 -5.56 1.50 -9.82
C ASN A 20 -5.60 0.39 -8.78
N PHE A 21 -4.77 -0.63 -8.99
CA PHE A 21 -4.54 -1.67 -8.00
C PHE A 21 -3.03 -1.80 -7.81
N ALA A 22 -2.55 -1.74 -6.57
CA ALA A 22 -1.13 -1.82 -6.27
C ALA A 22 -0.90 -2.71 -5.04
N GLY A 23 0.17 -3.50 -5.11
CA GLY A 23 0.68 -4.30 -4.01
C GLY A 23 2.14 -3.99 -3.77
N TYR A 24 2.49 -3.84 -2.49
CA TYR A 24 3.85 -3.57 -2.04
C TYR A 24 4.26 -4.60 -1.00
N TYR A 25 5.51 -5.04 -1.12
CA TYR A 25 6.17 -5.89 -0.16
C TYR A 25 7.50 -5.27 0.27
N THR A 26 7.63 -5.02 1.56
CA THR A 26 8.84 -4.46 2.15
C THR A 26 9.37 -5.41 3.21
N THR A 27 10.69 -5.66 3.18
CA THR A 27 11.39 -6.43 4.20
C THR A 27 12.54 -5.60 4.75
N ALA A 28 12.59 -5.44 6.07
CA ALA A 28 13.72 -4.90 6.78
C ALA A 28 14.32 -5.99 7.67
N LYS A 29 15.65 -6.13 7.65
CA LYS A 29 16.38 -7.06 8.52
C LYS A 29 17.48 -6.33 9.27
N SER A 30 17.76 -6.74 10.50
CA SER A 30 18.95 -6.27 11.21
C SER A 30 20.21 -6.85 10.55
N VAL A 31 21.29 -6.06 10.55
CA VAL A 31 22.57 -6.47 9.91
C VAL A 31 23.38 -7.36 10.86
N GLU A 32 23.20 -7.15 12.17
CA GLU A 32 23.88 -7.88 13.24
C GLU A 32 23.17 -9.18 13.64
N ASP A 33 21.86 -9.27 13.43
CA ASP A 33 21.05 -10.45 13.73
C ASP A 33 19.98 -10.66 12.65
N SER A 34 20.05 -11.78 11.95
CA SER A 34 19.14 -12.07 10.83
C SER A 34 17.77 -12.59 11.26
N ASP A 35 17.58 -12.91 12.54
CA ASP A 35 16.30 -13.38 13.09
C ASP A 35 15.35 -12.18 13.34
N LYS A 36 15.93 -11.04 13.71
CA LYS A 36 15.25 -9.73 13.83
C LYS A 36 14.85 -9.17 12.47
N THR A 37 13.62 -9.46 12.06
CA THR A 37 13.07 -9.07 10.77
C THR A 37 11.69 -8.41 10.88
N VAL A 38 11.44 -7.43 10.01
CA VAL A 38 10.14 -6.79 9.83
C VAL A 38 9.71 -6.99 8.39
N LYS A 39 8.50 -7.51 8.19
CA LYS A 39 7.92 -7.74 6.86
C LYS A 39 6.58 -7.03 6.77
N THR A 40 6.45 -6.18 5.76
CA THR A 40 5.24 -5.40 5.51
C THR A 40 4.64 -5.80 4.18
N TYR A 41 3.36 -6.17 4.21
CA TYR A 41 2.54 -6.42 3.04
C TYR A 41 1.49 -5.32 2.98
N ASN A 42 1.47 -4.56 1.89
CA ASN A 42 0.47 -3.55 1.64
C ASN A 42 -0.21 -3.85 0.31
N VAL A 43 -1.53 -3.76 0.26
CA VAL A 43 -2.28 -3.80 -0.99
C VAL A 43 -3.31 -2.69 -0.95
N ALA A 44 -3.49 -1.99 -2.05
CA ALA A 44 -4.42 -0.89 -2.17
C ALA A 44 -5.12 -0.91 -3.51
N ALA A 45 -6.39 -0.53 -3.50
CA ALA A 45 -7.20 -0.33 -4.69
C ALA A 45 -7.77 1.08 -4.63
N THR A 46 -7.65 1.83 -5.73
CA THR A 46 -8.23 3.16 -5.84
C THR A 46 -9.01 3.30 -7.13
N TYR A 47 -10.07 4.09 -7.12
CA TYR A 47 -10.82 4.49 -8.28
C TYR A 47 -10.84 6.00 -8.36
N THR A 48 -10.47 6.54 -9.52
CA THR A 48 -10.49 7.98 -9.79
C THR A 48 -11.48 8.25 -10.91
N TYR A 49 -12.46 9.10 -10.65
CA TYR A 49 -13.43 9.57 -11.63
C TYR A 49 -13.18 11.05 -11.94
N PRO A 50 -12.81 11.39 -13.20
CA PRO A 50 -12.71 12.77 -13.63
C PRO A 50 -14.12 13.35 -13.82
N THR A 51 -14.53 14.21 -12.90
CA THR A 51 -15.80 14.96 -13.01
C THR A 51 -15.71 16.03 -14.11
N SER A 52 -14.51 16.55 -14.37
CA SER A 52 -14.20 17.54 -15.41
C SER A 52 -12.73 17.44 -15.84
N LYS A 53 -12.30 18.24 -16.82
CA LYS A 53 -10.89 18.33 -17.25
C LYS A 53 -9.93 18.73 -16.11
N ARG A 54 -10.45 19.39 -15.07
CA ARG A 54 -9.67 19.98 -13.97
C ARG A 54 -10.01 19.43 -12.59
N THR A 55 -11.12 18.71 -12.46
CA THR A 55 -11.58 18.18 -11.16
C THR A 55 -11.78 16.68 -11.27
N SER A 56 -11.19 15.94 -10.36
CA SER A 56 -11.37 14.49 -10.23
C SER A 56 -11.74 14.14 -8.81
N VAL A 57 -12.67 13.22 -8.62
CA VAL A 57 -12.96 12.60 -7.32
C VAL A 57 -12.30 11.24 -7.27
N TYR A 58 -11.76 10.85 -6.13
CA TYR A 58 -11.16 9.54 -5.95
C TYR A 58 -11.63 8.91 -4.65
N ALA A 59 -11.75 7.60 -4.68
CA ALA A 59 -11.98 6.78 -3.51
C ALA A 59 -11.03 5.60 -3.55
N GLY A 60 -10.66 5.07 -2.39
CA GLY A 60 -9.76 3.94 -2.32
C GLY A 60 -9.85 3.22 -1.00
N VAL A 61 -9.32 2.02 -0.99
CA VAL A 61 -9.18 1.20 0.19
C VAL A 61 -7.81 0.54 0.19
N GLY A 62 -7.25 0.38 1.38
CA GLY A 62 -5.96 -0.23 1.59
C GLY A 62 -6.02 -1.25 2.71
N TYR A 63 -5.16 -2.25 2.59
CA TYR A 63 -4.91 -3.23 3.62
C TYR A 63 -3.41 -3.32 3.86
N LEU A 64 -3.04 -3.21 5.13
CA LEU A 64 -1.67 -3.27 5.59
C LEU A 64 -1.53 -4.41 6.59
N GLN A 65 -0.49 -5.20 6.42
CA GLN A 65 -0.09 -6.23 7.37
C GLN A 65 1.39 -6.11 7.66
N ILE A 66 1.72 -5.88 8.93
CA ILE A 66 3.09 -5.83 9.42
C ILE A 66 3.32 -7.07 10.26
N LYS A 67 4.38 -7.82 9.92
CA LYS A 67 4.91 -8.91 10.73
C LYS A 67 6.21 -8.43 11.35
N ASP A 68 6.21 -8.32 12.67
CA ASP A 68 7.37 -7.91 13.43
C ASP A 68 7.96 -9.11 14.18
N LYS A 69 9.28 -9.26 14.11
CA LYS A 69 10.05 -10.26 14.87
C LYS A 69 11.24 -9.63 15.59
N LEU A 70 11.22 -8.33 15.86
CA LEU A 70 12.37 -7.63 16.42
C LEU A 70 12.68 -8.04 17.87
N SER A 71 11.65 -8.45 18.61
CA SER A 71 11.72 -8.83 20.04
C SER A 71 11.78 -10.35 20.28
N GLY A 72 11.98 -11.16 19.24
CA GLY A 72 11.98 -12.64 19.34
C GLY A 72 10.60 -13.30 19.36
N THR A 73 9.55 -12.53 19.64
CA THR A 73 8.14 -12.95 19.46
C THR A 73 7.61 -12.47 18.12
N SER A 74 6.82 -13.29 17.44
CA SER A 74 6.22 -12.95 16.14
C SER A 74 4.90 -12.20 16.32
N GLU A 75 4.92 -10.88 16.17
CA GLU A 75 3.73 -10.02 16.25
C GLU A 75 3.17 -9.74 14.86
N LYS A 76 1.84 -9.67 14.75
CA LYS A 76 1.15 -9.42 13.48
C LYS A 76 0.14 -8.30 13.67
N THR A 77 0.42 -7.14 13.08
CA THR A 77 -0.50 -6.01 13.03
C THR A 77 -1.20 -5.99 11.68
N LYS A 78 -2.53 -5.86 11.70
CA LYS A 78 -3.36 -5.73 10.51
C LYS A 78 -4.10 -4.40 10.59
N SER A 79 -4.09 -3.64 9.51
CA SER A 79 -4.78 -2.37 9.41
C SER A 79 -5.54 -2.33 8.10
N PHE A 80 -6.71 -1.71 8.14
CA PHE A 80 -7.54 -1.43 6.97
C PHE A 80 -7.75 0.07 6.92
N ASP A 81 -7.61 0.65 5.74
CA ASP A 81 -7.79 2.06 5.48
C ASP A 81 -8.79 2.26 4.34
N ALA A 82 -9.52 3.37 4.43
CA ALA A 82 -10.41 3.84 3.39
C ALA A 82 -10.16 5.33 3.19
N THR A 83 -10.14 5.76 1.93
CA THR A 83 -9.90 7.15 1.54
C THR A 83 -10.97 7.60 0.55
N ILE A 84 -11.38 8.84 0.68
CA ILE A 84 -12.18 9.56 -0.31
C ILE A 84 -11.63 10.98 -0.38
N GLY A 85 -11.54 11.51 -1.60
CA GLY A 85 -11.03 12.84 -1.81
C GLY A 85 -11.34 13.37 -3.20
N LEU A 86 -10.84 14.56 -3.42
CA LEU A 86 -11.05 15.31 -4.64
C LEU A 86 -9.76 16.07 -4.95
N ALA A 87 -9.34 15.98 -6.20
CA ALA A 87 -8.21 16.69 -6.75
C ALA A 87 -8.74 17.76 -7.71
N HIS A 88 -8.24 18.99 -7.57
CA HIS A 88 -8.48 20.08 -8.49
C HIS A 88 -7.15 20.64 -8.95
N SER A 89 -6.99 20.87 -10.24
CA SER A 89 -5.77 21.42 -10.86
C SER A 89 -6.09 22.55 -11.82
#